data_AF-A0A2D4S501-F1
#
_entry.id   AF-A0A2D4S501-F1
#
_cell.length_a   1.000
_cell.length_b   1.000
_cell.length_c   1.000
_cell.angle_alpha   90.00
_cell.angle_beta   90.00
_cell.angle_gamma   90.00
#
_symmetry.space_group_name_H-M   'P 1'
#
loop_
_entity.id
_entity.type
_entity.pdbx_description
1 polymer ?
#
loop_
_entity_poly.entity_id
_entity_poly.type
_entity_poly.pdbx_seq_one_letter_code
_entity_poly.pdbx_strand_id
1 'polypeptide(L)' 'MRCPYCRKTVVGEKQVKIIAGEGPAHVRCYEQSVMSQRHFSGLELPKLSDEMLYELREMLLSEINSRSPAAQEIELF' A
#
# COMPACT_ATOMS: atom_id res chain seq x y z
N MET A 1 -5.33 26.98 -8.18
CA MET A 1 -5.31 25.79 -7.31
C MET A 1 -4.00 25.04 -7.47
N ARG A 2 -3.33 24.68 -6.37
CA ARG A 2 -2.08 23.90 -6.38
C ARG A 2 -2.28 22.62 -5.57
N CYS A 3 -1.69 21.53 -6.03
CA CYS A 3 -1.69 20.25 -5.33
C CYS A 3 -0.93 20.38 -4.00
N PRO A 4 -1.49 19.95 -2.86
CA PRO A 4 -0.82 20.06 -1.55
C PRO A 4 0.46 19.20 -1.46
N TYR A 5 0.54 18.10 -2.21
CA TYR A 5 1.68 17.16 -2.15
C TYR A 5 2.87 17.59 -3.02
N CYS A 6 2.63 18.01 -4.26
CA CYS A 6 3.70 18.33 -5.22
C CYS A 6 3.85 19.83 -5.51
N ARG A 7 2.94 20.67 -4.99
CA ARG A 7 2.87 22.13 -5.18
C ARG A 7 2.68 22.62 -6.62
N LYS A 8 2.52 21.70 -7.60
CA LYS A 8 2.22 22.02 -9.01
C LYS A 8 0.73 22.33 -9.19
N THR A 9 0.39 22.99 -10.30
CA THR A 9 -1.01 23.27 -10.65
C THR A 9 -1.80 21.98 -10.86
N VAL A 10 -3.07 21.98 -10.46
CA VAL A 10 -4.05 20.90 -10.73
C VAL A 10 -5.04 21.30 -11.84
N VAL A 11 -4.95 22.53 -12.34
CA VAL A 11 -5.83 23.05 -13.39
C VAL A 11 -5.47 22.38 -14.72
N GLY A 12 -6.48 21.86 -15.43
CA GLY A 12 -6.30 21.15 -16.70
C GLY A 12 -5.96 19.66 -16.56
N GLU A 13 -5.82 19.16 -15.33
CA GLU A 13 -5.53 17.75 -15.07
C GLU A 13 -6.81 16.92 -15.11
N LYS A 14 -6.74 15.74 -15.74
CA LYS A 14 -7.90 14.84 -15.91
C LYS A 14 -8.31 14.17 -14.60
N GLN A 15 -7.35 13.95 -13.70
CA GLN A 15 -7.54 13.17 -12.48
C GLN A 15 -7.17 14.01 -11.25
N VAL A 16 -8.18 14.63 -10.66
CA VAL A 16 -8.06 15.45 -9.46
C VAL A 16 -8.97 14.88 -8.38
N LYS A 17 -8.46 14.82 -7.15
CA LYS A 17 -9.19 14.43 -5.95
C LYS A 17 -9.34 15.64 -5.04
N ILE A 18 -10.55 15.88 -4.55
CA ILE A 18 -10.81 16.91 -3.52
C ILE A 18 -10.61 16.27 -2.15
N ILE A 19 -9.72 16.85 -1.35
CA ILE A 19 -9.43 16.43 0.02
C ILE A 19 -10.08 17.45 0.94
N ALA A 20 -10.92 16.99 1.86
CA ALA A 20 -11.56 17.86 2.84
C ALA A 20 -10.50 18.58 3.69
N GLY A 21 -10.60 19.90 3.79
CA GLY A 21 -9.65 20.73 4.56
C GLY A 21 -8.33 21.06 3.85
N GLU A 22 -7.92 20.31 2.81
CA GLU A 22 -6.66 20.56 2.08
C GLU A 22 -6.86 21.08 0.65
N GLY A 23 -8.04 20.84 0.07
CA GLY A 23 -8.37 21.25 -1.29
C GLY A 23 -7.98 20.21 -2.36
N PRO A 24 -7.81 20.62 -3.62
CA PRO A 24 -7.63 19.71 -4.74
C PRO A 24 -6.18 19.21 -4.89
N ALA A 25 -6.03 17.91 -5.08
CA ALA A 25 -4.76 17.23 -5.34
C ALA A 25 -4.81 16.40 -6.62
N HIS A 26 -3.67 16.16 -7.25
CA HIS A 26 -3.57 15.11 -8.27
C HIS A 26 -3.88 13.75 -7.64
N VAL A 27 -4.69 12.92 -8.30
CA VAL A 27 -5.04 11.58 -7.80
C VAL A 27 -3.79 10.76 -7.48
N ARG A 28 -2.81 10.74 -8.39
CA ARG A 28 -1.53 10.03 -8.19
C ARG A 28 -0.77 10.50 -6.96
N CYS A 29 -0.74 11.83 -6.71
CA CYS A 29 -0.04 12.37 -5.55
C CYS A 29 -0.74 11.99 -4.24
N TYR A 30 -2.07 11.97 -4.24
CA TYR A 30 -2.85 11.49 -3.10
C TYR A 30 -2.63 9.99 -2.86
N GLU A 31 -2.66 9.16 -3.90
CA GLU A 31 -2.44 7.72 -3.76
C GLU A 31 -1.04 7.41 -3.23
N GLN A 32 -0.04 8.14 -3.72
CA GLN A 32 1.33 8.02 -3.25
C GLN A 32 1.47 8.41 -1.77
N SER A 33 0.79 9.48 -1.32
CA SER A 33 0.83 9.88 0.10
C SER A 33 0.14 8.85 1.00
N VAL A 34 -0.97 8.25 0.55
CA VAL A 34 -1.63 7.15 1.26
C VAL A 34 -0.72 5.93 1.32
N MET A 35 -0.03 5.58 0.23
CA MET A 35 0.93 4.47 0.21
C MET A 35 2.11 4.71 1.16
N SER A 36 2.63 5.93 1.22
CA SER A 36 3.75 6.28 2.11
C SER A 36 3.36 6.37 3.59
N GLN A 37 2.08 6.23 3.93
CA GLN A 37 1.57 6.21 5.30
C GLN A 37 1.10 4.81 5.73
N ARG A 38 1.32 3.77 4.91
CA ARG A 38 0.88 2.42 5.23
C ARG A 38 1.60 1.88 6.47
N HIS A 39 0.85 1.74 7.55
CA HIS A 39 1.29 1.13 8.79
C HIS A 39 0.45 -0.11 9.10
N PHE A 40 1.08 -1.18 9.59
CA PHE A 40 0.40 -2.38 10.05
C PHE A 40 0.94 -2.79 11.41
N SER A 41 0.13 -2.64 12.48
CA SER A 41 0.49 -3.08 13.84
C SER A 41 1.90 -2.67 14.30
N GLY A 42 2.31 -1.42 14.04
CA GLY A 42 3.64 -0.89 14.37
C GLY A 42 4.70 -1.06 13.28
N LEU A 43 4.40 -1.81 12.21
CA LEU A 43 5.24 -1.94 11.03
C LEU A 43 4.98 -0.80 10.06
N GLU A 44 5.99 0.02 9.80
CA GLU A 44 5.94 1.05 8.76
C GLU A 44 6.42 0.47 7.43
N LEU A 45 5.48 0.00 6.59
CA LEU A 45 5.80 -0.68 5.33
C LEU A 45 6.72 0.13 4.39
N PRO A 46 6.58 1.46 4.26
CA PRO A 46 7.47 2.27 3.42
C PRO A 46 8.92 2.36 3.90
N LYS A 47 9.22 1.95 5.14
CA LYS A 47 10.59 1.91 5.68
C LYS A 47 11.31 0.59 5.40
N LEU A 48 10.60 -0.42 4.90
CA LEU A 48 11.17 -1.71 4.58
C LEU A 48 11.88 -1.64 3.22
N SER A 49 13.07 -2.24 3.13
CA SER A 49 13.70 -2.48 1.83
C SER A 49 12.93 -3.55 1.05
N ASP A 50 13.17 -3.65 -0.25
CA ASP A 50 12.56 -4.70 -1.07
C ASP A 50 12.91 -6.10 -0.54
N GLU A 51 14.16 -6.32 -0.12
CA GLU A 51 14.61 -7.57 0.53
C GLU A 51 13.77 -7.90 1.78
N MET A 52 13.59 -6.92 2.68
CA MET A 52 12.77 -7.10 3.89
C MET A 52 11.30 -7.39 3.55
N LEU A 53 10.77 -6.78 2.48
CA LEU A 53 9.41 -7.06 2.02
C LEU A 53 9.26 -8.49 1.50
N TYR A 54 10.25 -9.00 0.76
CA TYR A 54 10.26 -10.39 0.31
C TYR A 54 10.35 -11.37 1.48
N GLU A 55 11.26 -11.13 2.43
CA GLU A 55 11.36 -11.97 3.62
C GLU A 55 10.07 -11.96 4.46
N LEU A 56 9.48 -10.78 4.67
CA LEU A 56 8.21 -10.64 5.37
C LEU A 56 7.09 -11.41 4.67
N ARG A 57 7.05 -11.38 3.34
CA ARG A 57 6.08 -12.15 2.55
C ARG A 57 6.24 -13.64 2.81
N GLU A 58 7.45 -14.18 2.77
CA GLU A 58 7.69 -15.62 2.99
C GLU A 58 7.32 -16.04 4.43
N MET A 59 7.66 -15.22 5.43
CA MET A 59 7.26 -15.47 6.82
C MET A 59 5.73 -15.50 6.97
N LEU A 60 5.02 -14.54 6.37
CA LEU A 60 3.55 -14.49 6.41
C LEU A 60 2.93 -15.70 5.72
N LEU A 61 3.45 -16.11 4.55
CA LEU A 61 2.94 -17.29 3.83
C LEU A 61 3.14 -18.57 4.64
N SER A 62 4.31 -18.73 5.26
CA SER A 62 4.60 -19.86 6.15
C SER A 62 3.62 -19.92 7.33
N GLU A 63 3.36 -18.79 7.98
CA GLU A 63 2.46 -18.71 9.13
C GLU A 63 0.99 -18.91 8.73
N ILE A 64 0.57 -18.41 7.56
CA ILE A 64 -0.77 -18.67 7.03
C ILE A 64 -0.95 -20.17 6.76
N ASN A 65 0.05 -20.81 6.15
CA ASN A 65 0.04 -22.24 5.87
C ASN A 65 0.07 -23.09 7.15
N SER A 66 0.74 -22.64 8.21
CA SER A 66 0.78 -23.34 9.50
C SER A 66 -0.57 -23.28 10.23
N ARG A 67 -1.27 -22.13 10.17
CA ARG A 67 -2.56 -21.88 10.83
C ARG A 67 -3.76 -22.41 10.05
N SER A 68 -3.64 -22.44 8.74
CA SER A 68 -4.59 -23.07 7.83
C SER A 68 -3.90 -24.28 7.24
N PRO A 69 -3.84 -25.42 7.96
CA PRO A 69 -3.51 -26.68 7.33
C PRO A 69 -4.60 -26.90 6.29
N ALA A 70 -4.31 -26.52 5.04
CA ALA A 70 -5.14 -26.91 3.93
C ALA A 70 -5.30 -28.41 4.08
N ALA A 71 -6.55 -28.87 4.06
CA ALA A 71 -6.89 -30.25 3.84
C ALA A 71 -6.21 -30.68 2.54
N GLN A 72 -4.94 -31.06 2.63
CA GLN A 72 -4.29 -31.89 1.64
C GLN A 72 -4.94 -33.25 1.84
N GLU A 73 -6.13 -33.41 1.26
CA GLU A 73 -6.47 -34.68 0.66
C GLU A 73 -5.37 -34.95 -0.36
N ILE A 74 -4.33 -35.62 0.12
CA ILE A 74 -3.34 -36.25 -0.73
C ILE A 74 -4.12 -37.34 -1.45
N GLU A 75 -4.67 -37.04 -2.63
CA GLU A 75 -5.12 -38.08 -3.55
C GLU A 75 -3.87 -38.85 -4.01
N LEU A 76 -3.55 -39.91 -3.27
CA LEU A 76 -2.64 -40.95 -3.69
C LEU A 76 -3.36 -41.80 -4.74
N PHE A 77 -3.15 -41.47 -6.02
CA PHE A 77 -3.42 -42.36 -7.14
C PHE A 77 -2.11 -42.73 -7.84
#